data_AF-A0A355AAH6-F1
#
_entry.id   AF-A0A355AAH6-F1
#
_cell.length_a   1.000
_cell.length_b   1.000
_cell.length_c   1.000
_cell.angle_alpha   90.00
_cell.angle_beta   90.00
_cell.angle_gamma   90.00
#
_symmetry.space_group_name_H-M   'P 1'
#
loop_
_entity.id
_entity.type
_entity.pdbx_description
1 polymer ?
#
loop_
_entity_poly.entity_id
_entity_poly.type
_entity_poly.pdbx_seq_one_letter_code
_entity_poly.pdbx_strand_id
1 'polypeptide(L)'
;MKTATVSQLKNELKYQSQEELLELCLQLSKFKKENKELLTYLLFEADDEDAFIQGVKEETSELFGQINTSSYFYIKKSVRKILRIIKKYIRYSKKKETEVELLLHFCTELKEMNPPFYRNTSLQNIYDRQN
;
A
#
# COMPACT_ATOMS: atom_id res chain seq x y z
N MET A 1 15.59 24.82 2.17
CA MET A 1 15.21 24.99 3.60
C MET A 1 15.57 23.71 4.34
N LYS A 2 16.18 23.78 5.55
CA LYS A 2 16.44 22.58 6.36
C LYS A 2 15.14 22.14 7.03
N THR A 3 14.74 20.89 6.85
CA THR A 3 13.56 20.32 7.49
C THR A 3 13.86 19.93 8.93
N ALA A 4 12.92 20.18 9.85
CA ALA A 4 13.04 19.75 11.24
C ALA A 4 13.05 18.22 11.34
N THR A 5 13.72 17.69 12.37
CA THR A 5 13.72 16.25 12.66
C THR A 5 12.38 15.81 13.23
N VAL A 6 12.06 14.52 13.12
CA VAL A 6 10.84 13.94 13.71
C VAL A 6 10.76 14.20 15.23
N SER A 7 11.90 14.19 15.94
CA SER A 7 11.92 14.50 17.37
C SER A 7 11.56 15.95 17.68
N GLN A 8 12.03 16.90 16.87
CA GLN A 8 11.68 18.33 17.02
C GLN A 8 10.21 18.55 16.71
N LEU A 9 9.70 18.00 15.61
CA LEU A 9 8.29 18.06 15.26
C LEU A 9 7.40 17.45 16.36
N LYS A 10 7.79 16.29 16.91
CA LYS A 10 7.06 15.64 18.00
C LYS A 10 6.99 16.52 19.25
N ASN A 11 8.08 17.20 19.60
CA ASN A 11 8.08 18.10 20.75
C ASN A 11 7.19 19.31 20.51
N GLU A 12 7.24 19.90 19.30
CA GLU A 12 6.41 21.06 18.97
C GLU A 12 4.91 20.73 18.98
N LEU A 13 4.53 19.59 18.40
CA LEU A 13 3.14 19.11 18.38
C LEU A 13 2.55 18.90 19.78
N LYS A 14 3.38 18.62 20.80
CA LYS A 14 2.90 18.46 22.18
C LYS A 14 2.47 19.78 22.83
N TYR A 15 2.96 20.92 22.33
CA TYR A 15 2.59 22.24 22.84
C TYR A 15 1.38 22.85 22.14
N GLN A 16 0.87 22.19 21.09
CA GLN A 16 -0.30 22.63 20.35
C GLN A 16 -1.59 22.20 21.07
N SER A 17 -2.62 23.03 20.96
CA SER A 17 -3.98 22.69 21.39
C SER A 17 -4.60 21.63 20.48
N GLN A 18 -5.72 21.05 20.92
CA GLN A 18 -6.45 20.04 20.13
C GLN A 18 -6.97 20.61 18.81
N GLU A 19 -7.44 21.86 18.80
CA GLU A 19 -7.93 22.53 17.59
C GLU A 19 -6.80 22.76 16.58
N GLU A 20 -5.65 23.27 17.03
CA GLU A 20 -4.46 23.46 16.19
C GLU A 20 -3.94 22.13 15.63
N LEU A 21 -3.93 21.06 16.44
CA LEU A 21 -3.55 19.72 15.97
C LEU A 21 -4.50 19.22 14.88
N LEU A 22 -5.80 19.42 15.03
CA LEU A 22 -6.78 19.03 14.03
C LEU A 22 -6.57 19.81 12.72
N GLU A 23 -6.33 21.12 12.81
CA GLU A 23 -6.03 21.95 11.63
C GLU A 23 -4.75 21.48 10.92
N LEU A 24 -3.68 21.18 11.66
CA LEU A 24 -2.45 20.62 11.11
C LEU A 24 -2.68 19.28 10.42
N CYS A 25 -3.45 18.37 11.02
CA CYS A 25 -3.83 17.09 10.40
C CYS A 25 -4.63 17.30 9.10
N LEU A 26 -5.56 18.27 9.07
CA LEU A 26 -6.31 18.60 7.87
C LEU A 26 -5.44 19.24 6.78
N GLN A 27 -4.47 20.07 7.13
CA GLN A 27 -3.51 20.60 6.17
C GLN A 27 -2.65 19.49 5.57
N LEU A 28 -2.14 18.58 6.41
CA LEU A 28 -1.34 17.43 5.97
C LEU A 28 -2.12 16.48 5.05
N SER A 29 -3.41 16.26 5.34
CA SER A 29 -4.28 15.40 4.53
C SER A 29 -4.60 16.02 3.17
N LYS A 30 -4.79 17.35 3.11
CA LYS A 30 -4.96 18.09 1.85
C LYS A 30 -3.67 18.13 1.02
N PHE A 31 -2.52 18.17 1.68
CA PHE A 31 -1.22 18.30 1.02
C PHE A 31 -0.80 17.02 0.26
N LYS A 32 -1.04 15.83 0.82
CA LYS A 32 -0.58 14.57 0.22
C LYS A 32 -1.65 13.49 0.29
N LYS A 33 -1.96 12.88 -0.87
CA LYS A 33 -2.93 11.77 -0.99
C LYS A 33 -2.64 10.64 -0.01
N GLU A 34 -1.38 10.21 0.12
CA GLU A 34 -0.97 9.14 1.03
C GLU A 34 -1.29 9.46 2.51
N ASN A 35 -1.28 10.73 2.92
CA ASN A 35 -1.65 11.13 4.28
C ASN A 35 -3.15 10.99 4.49
N LYS A 36 -3.94 11.40 3.48
CA LYS A 36 -5.39 11.23 3.51
C LYS A 36 -5.78 9.75 3.57
N GLU A 37 -5.17 8.91 2.73
CA GLU A 37 -5.39 7.46 2.72
C GLU A 37 -5.03 6.82 4.09
N LEU A 38 -3.90 7.19 4.69
CA LEU A 38 -3.53 6.70 6.02
C LEU A 38 -4.51 7.15 7.10
N LEU A 39 -4.96 8.41 7.07
CA LEU A 39 -5.97 8.89 8.01
C LEU A 39 -7.31 8.17 7.82
N THR A 40 -7.68 7.87 6.58
CA THR A 40 -8.87 7.06 6.29
C THR A 40 -8.75 5.70 6.97
N TYR A 41 -7.62 5.01 6.78
CA TYR A 41 -7.38 3.72 7.44
C TYR A 41 -7.49 3.84 8.97
N LEU A 42 -6.74 4.78 9.57
CA LEU A 42 -6.66 4.92 11.03
C LEU A 42 -8.00 5.30 11.70
N LEU A 43 -8.86 6.05 11.01
CA LEU A 43 -10.10 6.56 11.60
C LEU A 43 -11.35 5.75 11.25
N PHE A 44 -11.32 4.96 10.16
CA PHE A 44 -12.52 4.30 9.65
C PHE A 44 -12.36 2.81 9.36
N GLU A 45 -11.14 2.32 9.12
CA GLU A 45 -10.92 0.94 8.66
C GLU A 45 -10.15 0.09 9.69
N ALA A 46 -9.37 0.71 10.57
CA ALA A 46 -8.50 -0.01 11.51
C ALA A 46 -9.26 -0.87 12.55
N ASP A 47 -10.53 -0.56 12.81
CA ASP A 47 -11.40 -1.31 13.72
C ASP A 47 -11.95 -2.60 13.09
N ASP A 48 -12.02 -2.69 11.75
CA ASP A 48 -12.44 -3.86 10.98
C ASP A 48 -11.37 -4.23 9.94
N GLU A 49 -10.33 -4.92 10.44
CA GLU A 49 -9.18 -5.29 9.63
C GLU A 49 -9.53 -6.28 8.52
N ASP A 50 -10.50 -7.16 8.76
CA ASP A 50 -10.91 -8.18 7.79
C ASP A 50 -11.58 -7.52 6.58
N ALA A 51 -12.46 -6.54 6.82
CA ALA A 51 -13.05 -5.73 5.75
C ALA A 51 -11.99 -4.93 4.99
N PHE A 52 -11.00 -4.36 5.69
CA PHE A 52 -9.88 -3.66 5.06
C PHE A 52 -9.06 -4.59 4.15
N ILE A 53 -8.70 -5.78 4.63
CA ILE A 53 -7.97 -6.79 3.86
C ILE A 53 -8.76 -7.16 2.60
N GLN A 54 -10.06 -7.43 2.75
CA GLN A 54 -10.92 -7.80 1.63
C GLN A 54 -10.98 -6.70 0.57
N GLY A 55 -11.14 -5.43 0.98
CA GLY A 55 -11.11 -4.30 0.04
C GLY A 55 -9.78 -4.17 -0.72
N VAL A 56 -8.65 -4.39 -0.04
CA VAL A 56 -7.33 -4.37 -0.71
C VAL A 56 -7.16 -5.56 -1.66
N LYS A 57 -7.69 -6.73 -1.32
CA LYS A 57 -7.68 -7.91 -2.22
C LYS A 57 -8.48 -7.64 -3.49
N GLU A 58 -9.67 -7.06 -3.36
CA GLU A 58 -10.53 -6.69 -4.49
C GLU A 58 -9.84 -5.66 -5.40
N GLU A 59 -9.29 -4.57 -4.83
CA GLU A 59 -8.50 -3.61 -5.60
C GLU A 59 -7.31 -4.28 -6.31
N THR A 60 -6.65 -5.22 -5.63
CA THR A 60 -5.51 -5.95 -6.19
C THR A 60 -5.94 -6.78 -7.41
N SER A 61 -7.00 -7.57 -7.30
CA SER A 61 -7.55 -8.38 -8.40
C SER A 61 -7.99 -7.51 -9.58
N GLU A 62 -8.65 -6.38 -9.33
CA GLU A 62 -9.00 -5.41 -10.37
C GLU A 62 -7.76 -4.87 -11.10
N LEU A 63 -6.71 -4.50 -10.36
CA LEU A 63 -5.47 -4.00 -10.95
C LEU A 63 -4.73 -5.07 -11.78
N PHE A 64 -4.79 -6.33 -11.36
CA PHE A 64 -4.26 -7.46 -12.14
C PHE A 64 -5.06 -7.65 -13.44
N GLY A 65 -6.39 -7.56 -13.39
CA GLY A 65 -7.27 -7.61 -14.57
C GLY A 65 -7.00 -6.49 -15.59
N GLN A 66 -6.44 -5.36 -15.15
CA GLN A 66 -6.09 -4.22 -16.02
C GLN A 66 -4.65 -4.29 -16.58
N ILE A 67 -3.90 -5.37 -16.33
CA ILE A 67 -2.53 -5.49 -16.83
C ILE A 67 -2.52 -5.58 -18.35
N ASN A 68 -1.74 -4.70 -18.99
CA ASN A 68 -1.41 -4.85 -20.40
C ASN A 68 -0.45 -6.04 -20.60
N THR A 69 -0.98 -7.10 -21.23
CA THR A 69 -0.28 -8.37 -21.49
C THR A 69 0.42 -8.44 -22.85
N SER A 70 0.44 -7.35 -23.63
CA SER A 70 1.10 -7.29 -24.95
C SER A 70 2.60 -7.57 -24.91
N SER A 71 3.25 -7.34 -23.77
CA SER A 71 4.67 -7.66 -23.57
C SER A 71 4.99 -7.84 -22.09
N TYR A 72 5.96 -8.71 -21.79
CA TYR A 72 6.53 -8.86 -20.45
C TYR A 72 7.09 -7.56 -19.87
N PHE A 73 7.46 -6.59 -20.71
CA PHE A 73 7.83 -5.26 -20.25
C PHE A 73 6.66 -4.58 -19.50
N TYR A 74 5.47 -4.57 -20.09
CA TYR A 74 4.28 -3.95 -19.50
C TYR A 74 3.76 -4.74 -18.31
N ILE A 75 3.74 -6.08 -18.40
CA ILE A 75 3.36 -6.96 -17.29
C ILE A 75 4.22 -6.64 -16.07
N LYS A 76 5.55 -6.69 -16.22
CA LYS A 76 6.50 -6.42 -15.14
C LYS A 76 6.38 -5.01 -14.58
N LYS A 77 6.09 -4.02 -15.43
CA LYS A 77 5.83 -2.64 -15.00
C LYS A 77 4.60 -2.58 -14.10
N SER A 78 3.51 -3.23 -14.49
CA SER A 78 2.27 -3.25 -13.72
C SER A 78 2.38 -4.07 -12.44
N VAL A 79 2.95 -5.29 -12.49
CA VAL A 79 3.15 -6.14 -11.30
C VAL A 79 3.96 -5.41 -10.22
N ARG A 80 5.02 -4.68 -10.58
CA ARG A 80 5.78 -3.88 -9.61
C ARG A 80 4.97 -2.72 -9.04
N LYS A 81 4.11 -2.10 -9.84
CA LYS A 81 3.21 -1.04 -9.40
C LYS A 81 2.22 -1.60 -8.37
N ILE A 82 1.60 -2.74 -8.66
CA ILE A 82 0.65 -3.42 -7.77
C ILE A 82 1.33 -3.80 -6.45
N LEU A 83 2.50 -4.44 -6.50
CA LEU A 83 3.25 -4.79 -5.29
C LEU A 83 3.60 -3.56 -4.43
N ARG A 84 3.91 -2.41 -5.06
CA ARG A 84 4.17 -1.16 -4.35
C ARG A 84 2.91 -0.62 -3.65
N ILE A 85 1.74 -0.78 -4.26
CA ILE A 85 0.45 -0.41 -3.68
C ILE A 85 0.14 -1.30 -2.48
N ILE A 86 0.27 -2.62 -2.61
CA ILE A 86 0.07 -3.55 -1.49
C ILE A 86 1.01 -3.24 -0.34
N LYS A 87 2.31 -3.03 -0.59
CA LYS A 87 3.27 -2.63 0.45
C LYS A 87 2.96 -1.27 1.08
N LYS A 88 2.20 -0.40 0.42
CA LYS A 88 1.69 0.85 1.00
C LYS A 88 0.58 0.54 2.00
N TYR A 89 -0.40 -0.29 1.64
CA TYR A 89 -1.47 -0.72 2.55
C TYR A 89 -0.96 -1.52 3.75
N ILE A 90 -0.01 -2.43 3.54
CA ILE A 90 0.67 -3.15 4.63
C ILE A 90 1.33 -2.18 5.64
N ARG A 91 1.93 -1.08 5.16
CA ARG A 91 2.53 -0.06 6.03
C ARG A 91 1.50 0.75 6.82
N TYR A 92 0.25 0.81 6.37
CA TYR A 92 -0.84 1.45 7.11
C TYR A 92 -1.26 0.57 8.28
N SER A 93 -1.52 -0.72 8.01
CA SER A 93 -1.93 -1.68 9.03
C SER A 93 -0.86 -2.01 10.06
N LYS A 94 0.39 -2.23 9.61
CA LYS A 94 1.51 -2.69 10.45
C LYS A 94 1.28 -4.04 11.16
N LYS A 95 0.19 -4.75 10.90
CA LYS A 95 -0.05 -6.11 11.39
C LYS A 95 0.64 -7.14 10.48
N LYS A 96 1.25 -8.15 11.09
CA LYS A 96 1.96 -9.20 10.36
C LYS A 96 1.03 -10.17 9.64
N GLU A 97 -0.14 -10.41 10.19
CA GLU A 97 -1.17 -11.26 9.58
C GLU A 97 -1.69 -10.64 8.28
N THR A 98 -2.05 -9.35 8.31
CA THR A 98 -2.40 -8.54 7.13
C THR A 98 -1.30 -8.56 6.06
N GLU A 99 -0.03 -8.45 6.46
CA GLU A 99 1.10 -8.54 5.52
C GLU A 99 1.12 -9.88 4.78
N VAL A 100 1.02 -10.99 5.51
CA VAL A 100 1.05 -12.33 4.93
C VAL A 100 -0.14 -12.53 4.00
N GLU A 101 -1.34 -12.17 4.44
CA GLU A 101 -2.56 -12.41 3.70
C GLU A 101 -2.61 -11.64 2.36
N LEU A 102 -2.18 -10.37 2.36
CA LEU A 102 -2.12 -9.57 1.13
C LEU A 102 -1.02 -10.03 0.17
N LEU A 103 0.14 -10.45 0.69
CA LEU A 103 1.22 -10.97 -0.14
C LEU A 103 0.88 -12.34 -0.74
N LEU A 104 0.16 -13.19 0.00
CA LEU A 104 -0.37 -14.45 -0.51
C LEU A 104 -1.37 -14.21 -1.64
N HIS A 105 -2.32 -13.29 -1.46
CA HIS A 105 -3.28 -12.93 -2.51
C HIS A 105 -2.58 -12.43 -3.78
N PHE A 106 -1.60 -11.54 -3.63
CA PHE A 106 -0.76 -11.09 -4.75
C PHE A 106 -0.06 -12.23 -5.49
N CYS A 107 0.49 -13.21 -4.75
CA CYS A 107 1.16 -14.36 -5.33
C CYS A 107 0.19 -15.27 -6.08
N THR A 108 -1.03 -15.43 -5.57
CA THR A 108 -2.12 -16.18 -6.22
C THR A 108 -2.51 -15.51 -7.54
N GLU A 109 -2.81 -14.22 -7.53
CA GLU A 109 -3.14 -13.44 -8.73
C GLU A 109 -2.02 -13.50 -9.78
N LEU A 110 -0.76 -13.36 -9.36
CA LEU A 110 0.39 -13.45 -10.26
C LEU A 110 0.55 -14.85 -10.88
N LYS A 111 0.19 -15.92 -10.16
CA LYS A 111 0.21 -17.30 -10.68
C LYS A 111 -0.87 -17.55 -11.71
N GLU A 112 -2.02 -16.93 -11.57
CA GLU A 112 -3.18 -17.11 -12.46
C GLU A 112 -3.08 -16.29 -13.76
N MET A 113 -2.10 -15.39 -13.86
CA MET A 113 -1.88 -14.57 -15.04
C MET A 113 -1.54 -15.36 -16.32
N ASN A 114 -2.03 -14.86 -17.45
CA ASN A 114 -1.63 -15.26 -18.80
C ASN A 114 -1.14 -14.02 -19.60
N PRO A 115 0.06 -14.02 -20.20
CA PRO A 115 1.04 -15.10 -20.26
C PRO A 115 1.71 -15.38 -18.91
N PRO A 116 2.17 -16.63 -18.69
CA PRO A 116 2.66 -17.07 -17.39
C PRO A 116 3.92 -16.31 -16.93
N PHE A 117 3.93 -15.92 -15.66
CA PHE A 117 5.00 -15.10 -15.07
C PHE A 117 6.38 -15.75 -15.10
N TYR A 118 6.47 -17.09 -14.94
CA TYR A 118 7.72 -17.85 -14.84
C TYR A 118 8.55 -17.84 -16.14
N ARG A 119 7.96 -17.47 -17.28
CA ARG A 119 8.72 -17.26 -18.53
C ARG A 119 9.61 -16.01 -18.49
N ASN A 120 9.48 -15.18 -17.45
CA ASN A 120 10.33 -14.02 -17.23
C ASN A 120 11.03 -14.11 -15.87
N THR A 121 12.36 -14.18 -15.88
CA THR A 121 13.18 -14.29 -14.67
C THR A 121 12.96 -13.16 -13.68
N SER A 122 12.67 -11.93 -14.15
CA SER A 122 12.41 -10.81 -13.23
C SER A 122 11.06 -10.96 -12.51
N LEU A 123 10.05 -11.54 -13.15
CA LEU A 123 8.76 -11.80 -12.51
C LEU A 123 8.86 -12.98 -11.54
N GLN A 124 9.58 -14.03 -11.93
CA GLN A 124 9.89 -15.16 -11.03
C GLN A 124 10.57 -14.66 -9.75
N ASN A 125 11.61 -13.83 -9.88
CA ASN A 125 12.30 -13.24 -8.74
C ASN A 125 11.41 -12.33 -7.86
N ILE A 126 10.37 -11.72 -8.41
CA ILE A 126 9.40 -10.94 -7.62
C ILE A 126 8.56 -11.89 -6.78
N TYR A 127 8.05 -12.94 -7.40
CA TYR A 127 7.25 -13.99 -6.77
C TYR A 127 8.04 -14.66 -5.62
N ASP A 128 9.25 -15.16 -5.91
CA ASP A 128 10.07 -15.90 -4.94
C ASP A 128 10.48 -15.07 -3.71
N ARG A 129 10.47 -13.73 -3.82
CA ARG A 129 10.78 -12.83 -2.70
C ARG A 129 9.58 -12.53 -1.81
N GLN A 130 8.35 -12.84 -2.25
CA GLN A 130 7.14 -12.59 -1.46
C GLN A 130 6.61 -13.88 -0.81
N ASN A 131 7.02 -15.05 -1.32
CA ASN A 131 6.55 -16.37 -0.92
C ASN A 131 7.54 -17.10 0.01
#